data_AF-A0A1H7FAL2-F1
#
_entry.id   AF-A0A1H7FAL2-F1
#
_cell.length_a   1.000
_cell.length_b   1.000
_cell.length_c   1.000
_cell.angle_alpha   90.00
_cell.angle_beta   90.00
_cell.angle_gamma   90.00
#
_symmetry.space_group_name_H-M   'P 1'
#
loop_
_entity.id
_entity.type
_entity.pdbx_description
1 polymer ?
#
loop_
_entity_poly.entity_id
_entity_poly.type
_entity_poly.pdbx_seq_one_letter_code
_entity_poly.pdbx_strand_id
1 'polypeptide(L)'
;MSWAQDLVRHALWAAQSEAAKLGVVEQAQMVTAVQMDAIERLSPSQRGRVLGRALMAPHPVGFFVAMRDCAGLRRLLPEFDALFGVPLISEGPDPADVGEHQLRALAGAARRGAPLAVRFAALVQRIGMGLTPPARWPSHPGHEAQGGALLRTLADRIALPADALDLAALAIAEADCVHRTTDRRVAAMAALLERACADTQSERFEQLLLVCTCDYAAWPGHGGGDYVKAQRLRRALAAYRSVQRPADPAAWLDARASAIARSVADPRRHDAG
;
A
#
# COMPACT_ATOMS: atom_id res chain seq x y z
N MET A 1 -34.10 10.11 7.80
CA MET A 1 -32.73 10.21 7.25
C MET A 1 -31.95 9.01 7.73
N SER A 2 -31.19 8.34 6.85
CA SER A 2 -30.38 7.19 7.25
C SER A 2 -29.04 7.67 7.77
N TRP A 3 -28.76 7.48 9.06
CA TRP A 3 -27.49 7.84 9.70
C TRP A 3 -26.26 7.36 8.92
N ALA A 4 -26.37 6.19 8.27
CA ALA A 4 -25.31 5.64 7.44
C ALA A 4 -25.06 6.46 6.17
N GLN A 5 -26.11 7.00 5.55
CA GLN A 5 -25.97 7.85 4.37
C GLN A 5 -25.35 9.20 4.73
N ASP A 6 -25.77 9.81 5.85
CA ASP A 6 -25.23 11.09 6.29
C ASP A 6 -23.75 10.97 6.68
N LEU A 7 -23.38 9.95 7.47
CA LEU A 7 -21.98 9.65 7.81
C LEU A 7 -21.10 9.54 6.55
N VAL A 8 -21.52 8.69 5.61
CA VAL A 8 -20.79 8.46 4.36
C VAL A 8 -20.70 9.74 3.53
N ARG A 9 -21.77 10.53 3.46
CA ARG A 9 -21.78 11.80 2.71
C ARG A 9 -20.77 12.79 3.29
N HIS A 10 -20.76 13.01 4.60
CA HIS A 10 -19.83 13.94 5.24
C HIS A 10 -18.38 13.48 5.09
N ALA A 11 -18.10 12.19 5.30
CA ALA A 11 -16.76 11.64 5.10
C ALA A 11 -16.29 11.78 3.64
N LEU A 12 -17.14 11.51 2.65
CA LEU A 12 -16.79 11.67 1.24
C LEU A 12 -16.66 13.13 0.81
N TRP A 13 -17.36 14.05 1.47
CA TRP A 13 -17.18 15.49 1.25
C TRP A 13 -15.81 15.95 1.74
N ALA A 14 -15.35 15.49 2.90
CA ALA A 14 -13.99 15.75 3.39
C ALA A 14 -12.90 15.25 2.42
N ALA A 15 -13.22 14.25 1.60
CA ALA A 15 -12.31 13.69 0.60
C ALA A 15 -12.16 14.52 -0.69
N GLN A 16 -12.93 15.61 -0.86
CA GLN A 16 -12.95 16.35 -2.12
C GLN A 16 -11.78 17.32 -2.29
N SER A 17 -11.28 17.91 -1.20
CA SER A 17 -10.15 18.84 -1.25
C SER A 17 -9.49 18.96 0.11
N GLU A 18 -8.23 19.39 0.14
CA GLU A 18 -7.51 19.70 1.39
C GLU A 18 -8.16 20.85 2.18
N ALA A 19 -8.87 21.76 1.49
CA ALA A 19 -9.60 22.86 2.12
C ALA A 19 -10.95 22.43 2.72
N ALA A 20 -11.45 21.23 2.42
CA ALA A 20 -12.73 20.74 2.94
C ALA A 20 -12.60 20.43 4.43
N LYS A 21 -13.15 21.30 5.28
CA LYS A 21 -13.16 21.14 6.74
C LYS A 21 -14.57 20.93 7.25
N LEU A 22 -14.81 19.82 7.95
CA LEU A 22 -16.10 19.56 8.58
C LEU A 22 -16.30 20.54 9.73
N GLY A 23 -17.46 21.17 9.80
CA GLY A 23 -17.85 21.99 10.93
C GLY A 23 -18.22 21.13 12.14
N VAL A 24 -18.41 21.80 13.28
CA VAL A 24 -18.76 21.14 14.55
C VAL A 24 -20.07 20.36 14.44
N VAL A 25 -21.04 20.88 13.67
CA VAL A 25 -22.35 20.23 13.47
C VAL A 25 -22.20 18.93 12.68
N GLU A 26 -21.48 18.95 11.56
CA GLU A 26 -21.24 17.76 10.76
C GLU A 26 -20.45 16.71 11.53
N GLN A 27 -19.43 17.13 12.29
CA GLN A 27 -18.66 16.23 13.17
C GLN A 27 -19.55 15.56 14.22
N ALA A 28 -20.40 16.32 14.91
CA ALA A 28 -21.33 15.79 15.90
C ALA A 28 -22.31 14.78 15.29
N GLN A 29 -22.85 15.07 14.09
CA GLN A 29 -23.71 14.14 13.36
C GLN A 29 -22.99 12.84 13.00
N MET A 30 -21.73 12.93 12.57
CA MET A 30 -20.92 11.75 12.29
C MET A 30 -20.68 10.91 13.55
N VAL A 31 -20.37 11.53 14.69
CA VAL A 31 -20.22 10.83 15.98
C VAL A 31 -21.52 10.11 16.38
N THR A 32 -22.66 10.80 16.29
CA THR A 32 -23.96 10.18 16.58
C THR A 32 -24.24 9.01 15.63
N ALA A 33 -23.95 9.13 14.34
CA ALA A 33 -24.13 8.05 13.39
C ALA A 33 -23.28 6.82 13.74
N VAL A 34 -22.02 7.01 14.15
CA VAL A 34 -21.15 5.92 14.62
C VAL A 34 -21.72 5.25 15.87
N GLN A 35 -22.23 6.02 16.84
CA GLN A 35 -22.88 5.49 18.04
C GLN A 35 -24.15 4.68 17.73
N MET A 36 -24.81 4.95 16.61
CA MET A 36 -26.01 4.23 16.15
C MET A 36 -25.70 3.02 15.25
N ASP A 37 -24.43 2.55 15.25
CA ASP A 37 -23.92 1.42 14.46
C ASP A 37 -24.17 1.58 12.96
N ALA A 38 -24.08 2.80 12.44
CA ALA A 38 -24.43 3.11 11.07
C ALA A 38 -23.54 2.38 10.03
N ILE A 39 -22.27 2.12 10.37
CA ILE A 39 -21.33 1.40 9.49
C ILE A 39 -21.64 -0.09 9.49
N GLU A 40 -21.99 -0.65 10.65
CA GLU A 40 -22.29 -2.05 10.85
C GLU A 40 -23.51 -2.48 10.04
N ARG A 41 -24.49 -1.57 9.90
CA ARG A 41 -25.69 -1.75 9.07
C ARG A 41 -25.41 -1.78 7.56
N LEU A 42 -24.22 -1.37 7.11
CA LEU A 42 -23.83 -1.48 5.70
C LEU A 42 -23.43 -2.91 5.36
N SER A 43 -23.97 -3.44 4.26
CA SER A 43 -23.53 -4.70 3.69
C SER A 43 -22.08 -4.63 3.19
N PRO A 44 -21.38 -5.78 3.03
CA PRO A 44 -20.01 -5.79 2.52
C PRO A 44 -19.83 -5.03 1.19
N SER A 45 -20.79 -5.15 0.26
CA SER A 45 -20.78 -4.42 -1.00
C SER A 45 -20.98 -2.91 -0.82
N GLN A 46 -21.79 -2.48 0.15
CA GLN A 46 -21.95 -1.06 0.46
C GLN A 46 -20.66 -0.49 1.06
N ARG A 47 -20.03 -1.19 2.00
CA ARG A 47 -18.72 -0.79 2.56
C ARG A 47 -17.65 -0.70 1.48
N GLY A 48 -17.61 -1.69 0.59
CA GLY A 48 -16.73 -1.71 -0.57
C GLY A 48 -16.90 -0.49 -1.47
N ARG A 49 -18.15 -0.14 -1.81
CA ARG A 49 -18.44 1.08 -2.60
C ARG A 49 -18.02 2.36 -1.89
N VAL A 50 -18.23 2.46 -0.58
CA VAL A 50 -17.81 3.62 0.21
C VAL A 50 -16.28 3.76 0.19
N LEU A 51 -15.57 2.68 0.51
CA LEU A 51 -14.10 2.67 0.52
C LEU A 51 -13.52 2.97 -0.86
N GLY A 52 -14.06 2.35 -1.92
CA GLY A 52 -13.64 2.62 -3.30
C GLY A 52 -13.82 4.08 -3.70
N ARG A 53 -14.96 4.70 -3.35
CA ARG A 53 -15.20 6.13 -3.59
C ARG A 53 -14.27 7.03 -2.79
N ALA A 54 -13.99 6.68 -1.53
CA ALA A 54 -13.06 7.41 -0.68
C ALA A 54 -11.64 7.38 -1.27
N LEU A 55 -11.15 6.20 -1.63
CA LEU A 55 -9.83 6.01 -2.24
C LEU A 55 -9.68 6.74 -3.57
N MET A 56 -10.73 6.76 -4.39
CA MET A 56 -10.73 7.41 -5.71
C MET A 56 -11.07 8.90 -5.68
N ALA A 57 -11.32 9.48 -4.51
CA ALA A 57 -11.55 10.92 -4.37
C ALA A 57 -10.28 11.73 -4.74
N PRO A 58 -10.41 13.03 -5.06
CA PRO A 58 -9.26 13.89 -5.35
C PRO A 58 -8.29 14.04 -4.16
N HIS A 59 -8.83 14.10 -2.94
CA HIS A 59 -8.07 14.22 -1.70
C HIS A 59 -8.48 13.12 -0.70
N PRO A 60 -8.10 11.85 -0.94
CA PRO A 60 -8.64 10.72 -0.20
C PRO A 60 -8.29 10.74 1.30
N VAL A 61 -7.20 11.41 1.69
CA VAL A 61 -6.77 11.56 3.09
C VAL A 61 -7.88 12.14 3.97
N GLY A 62 -8.62 13.14 3.48
CA GLY A 62 -9.68 13.78 4.24
C GLY A 62 -10.79 12.83 4.68
N PHE A 63 -11.10 11.79 3.89
CA PHE A 63 -12.04 10.73 4.30
C PHE A 63 -11.54 10.00 5.55
N PHE A 64 -10.28 9.55 5.54
CA PHE A 64 -9.72 8.74 6.62
C PHE A 64 -9.54 9.55 7.90
N VAL A 65 -9.13 10.82 7.79
CA VAL A 65 -9.07 11.75 8.92
C VAL A 65 -10.45 11.95 9.52
N ALA A 66 -11.46 12.34 8.71
CA ALA A 66 -12.82 12.56 9.18
C ALA A 66 -13.43 11.31 9.85
N MET A 67 -13.19 10.13 9.27
CA MET A 67 -13.65 8.86 9.85
C MET A 67 -12.93 8.52 11.15
N ARG A 68 -11.64 8.87 11.29
CA ARG A 68 -10.88 8.62 12.51
C ARG A 68 -11.33 9.57 13.64
N ASP A 69 -11.54 10.84 13.33
CA ASP A 69 -11.98 11.87 14.29
C ASP A 69 -13.33 11.53 14.93
N CYS A 70 -14.21 10.82 14.22
CA CYS A 70 -15.49 10.34 14.75
C CYS A 70 -15.49 8.88 15.24
N ALA A 71 -14.31 8.24 15.32
CA ALA A 71 -14.13 6.81 15.61
C ALA A 71 -14.80 5.84 14.62
N GLY A 72 -15.33 6.34 13.50
CA GLY A 72 -15.91 5.53 12.43
C GLY A 72 -14.87 4.68 11.70
N LEU A 73 -13.62 5.13 11.61
CA LEU A 73 -12.55 4.37 10.95
C LEU A 73 -12.33 3.02 11.64
N ARG A 74 -12.37 2.98 12.97
CA ARG A 74 -12.27 1.75 13.76
C ARG A 74 -13.39 0.75 13.46
N ARG A 75 -14.58 1.21 13.07
CA ARG A 75 -15.70 0.34 12.71
C ARG A 75 -15.61 -0.12 11.24
N LEU A 76 -15.22 0.79 10.35
CA LEU A 76 -15.11 0.51 8.92
C LEU A 76 -13.88 -0.35 8.60
N LEU A 77 -12.69 0.09 9.01
CA LEU A 77 -11.39 -0.47 8.66
C LEU A 77 -10.46 -0.51 9.90
N PRO A 78 -10.79 -1.32 10.94
CA PRO A 78 -10.03 -1.39 12.19
C PRO A 78 -8.55 -1.75 11.98
N GLU A 79 -8.23 -2.54 10.97
CA GLU A 79 -6.87 -2.95 10.64
C GLU A 79 -5.99 -1.75 10.27
N PHE A 80 -6.58 -0.73 9.63
CA PHE A 80 -5.90 0.52 9.32
C PHE A 80 -5.88 1.49 10.51
N ASP A 81 -6.97 1.57 11.28
CA ASP A 81 -7.02 2.39 12.51
C ASP A 81 -5.91 2.02 13.51
N ALA A 82 -5.56 0.72 13.56
CA ALA A 82 -4.53 0.16 14.42
C ALA A 82 -3.09 0.52 14.02
N LEU A 83 -2.86 1.13 12.85
CA LEU A 83 -1.52 1.54 12.41
C LEU A 83 -1.07 2.87 13.01
N PHE A 84 -2.02 3.70 13.43
CA PHE A 84 -1.70 4.99 14.02
C PHE A 84 -1.22 4.83 15.47
N GLY A 85 -0.11 5.48 15.79
CA GLY A 85 0.68 5.32 17.01
C GLY A 85 1.74 4.21 16.90
N VAL A 86 1.77 3.47 15.79
CA VAL A 86 2.77 2.42 15.56
C VAL A 86 4.02 3.05 14.94
N PRO A 87 5.22 2.89 15.53
CA PRO A 87 6.45 3.49 15.03
C PRO A 87 6.97 2.76 13.79
N LEU A 88 7.36 3.50 12.78
CA LEU A 88 8.02 3.05 11.55
C LEU A 88 9.48 3.50 11.57
N ILE A 89 10.41 2.59 11.31
CA ILE A 89 11.83 2.93 11.17
C ILE A 89 12.00 3.99 10.09
N SER A 90 12.66 5.10 10.45
CA SER A 90 12.99 6.21 9.56
C SER A 90 14.51 6.43 9.52
N GLU A 91 14.99 7.24 8.58
CA GLU A 91 16.40 7.69 8.56
C GLU A 91 16.67 8.83 9.56
N GLY A 92 15.62 9.45 10.09
CA GLY A 92 15.71 10.52 11.07
C GLY A 92 15.96 10.01 12.50
N PRO A 93 16.15 10.92 13.47
CA PRO A 93 16.35 10.56 14.87
C PRO A 93 15.10 9.94 15.50
N ASP A 94 13.91 10.31 15.01
CA ASP A 94 12.63 9.87 15.54
C ASP A 94 11.91 8.90 14.57
N PRO A 95 11.30 7.82 15.07
CA PRO A 95 10.43 6.97 14.26
C PRO A 95 9.26 7.76 13.67
N ALA A 96 8.87 7.44 12.44
CA ALA A 96 7.63 7.95 11.86
C ALA A 96 6.41 7.17 12.38
N ASP A 97 5.21 7.69 12.14
CA ASP A 97 3.97 6.97 12.38
C ASP A 97 3.56 6.15 11.14
N VAL A 98 3.28 4.85 11.30
CA VAL A 98 2.90 3.97 10.18
C VAL A 98 1.59 4.42 9.53
N GLY A 99 0.58 4.78 10.31
CA GLY A 99 -0.73 5.23 9.82
C GLY A 99 -0.63 6.53 9.01
N GLU A 100 0.07 7.53 9.54
CA GLU A 100 0.34 8.79 8.83
C GLU A 100 1.16 8.57 7.56
N HIS A 101 2.19 7.71 7.62
CA HIS A 101 3.02 7.38 6.47
C HIS A 101 2.20 6.76 5.34
N GLN A 102 1.31 5.82 5.65
CA GLN A 102 0.42 5.21 4.66
C GLN A 102 -0.59 6.22 4.07
N LEU A 103 -1.07 7.19 4.87
CA LEU A 103 -1.87 8.31 4.33
C LEU A 103 -1.07 9.19 3.38
N ARG A 104 0.21 9.48 3.68
CA ARG A 104 1.11 10.22 2.78
C ARG A 104 1.34 9.44 1.47
N ALA A 105 1.55 8.12 1.55
CA ALA A 105 1.70 7.26 0.38
C ALA A 105 0.43 7.23 -0.48
N LEU A 106 -0.75 7.10 0.13
CA LEU A 106 -2.04 7.20 -0.56
C LEU A 106 -2.23 8.55 -1.24
N ALA A 107 -1.87 9.66 -0.57
CA ALA A 107 -1.92 10.99 -1.17
C ALA A 107 -1.00 11.10 -2.40
N GLY A 108 0.20 10.51 -2.33
CA GLY A 108 1.13 10.40 -3.46
C GLY A 108 0.53 9.62 -4.64
N ALA A 109 -0.10 8.48 -4.36
CA ALA A 109 -0.79 7.67 -5.37
C ALA A 109 -1.95 8.45 -6.02
N ALA A 110 -2.72 9.20 -5.23
CA ALA A 110 -3.81 10.04 -5.74
C ALA A 110 -3.32 11.15 -6.67
N ARG A 111 -2.26 11.88 -6.28
CA ARG A 111 -1.64 12.92 -7.12
C ARG A 111 -1.11 12.38 -8.45
N ARG A 112 -0.70 11.11 -8.48
CA ARG A 112 -0.22 10.42 -9.68
C ARG A 112 -1.35 9.86 -10.55
N GLY A 113 -2.61 10.06 -10.18
CA GLY A 113 -3.74 9.51 -10.93
C GLY A 113 -3.80 7.98 -10.88
N ALA A 114 -3.20 7.35 -9.86
CA ALA A 114 -3.11 5.90 -9.79
C ALA A 114 -4.49 5.23 -9.68
N PRO A 115 -4.66 4.01 -10.23
CA PRO A 115 -5.93 3.27 -10.19
C PRO A 115 -6.26 2.80 -8.77
N LEU A 116 -7.52 2.37 -8.56
CA LEU A 116 -8.03 1.91 -7.27
C LEU A 116 -7.14 0.85 -6.62
N ALA A 117 -6.67 -0.13 -7.39
CA ALA A 117 -5.81 -1.19 -6.89
C ALA A 117 -4.54 -0.64 -6.22
N VAL A 118 -3.86 0.31 -6.88
CA VAL A 118 -2.63 0.93 -6.36
C VAL A 118 -2.91 1.76 -5.12
N ARG A 119 -4.01 2.54 -5.12
CA ARG A 119 -4.39 3.37 -3.97
C ARG A 119 -4.73 2.51 -2.75
N PHE A 120 -5.47 1.42 -2.96
CA PHE A 120 -5.79 0.47 -1.90
C PHE A 120 -4.52 -0.21 -1.38
N ALA A 121 -3.67 -0.75 -2.26
CA ALA A 121 -2.42 -1.39 -1.88
C ALA A 121 -1.47 -0.44 -1.13
N ALA A 122 -1.35 0.83 -1.56
CA ALA A 122 -0.58 1.85 -0.85
C ALA A 122 -1.11 2.09 0.56
N LEU A 123 -2.44 2.12 0.75
CA LEU A 123 -3.04 2.26 2.08
C LEU A 123 -2.73 1.04 2.97
N VAL A 124 -2.73 -0.18 2.41
CA VAL A 124 -2.74 -1.41 3.22
C VAL A 124 -1.46 -2.24 3.23
N GLN A 125 -0.43 -1.92 2.44
CA GLN A 125 0.80 -2.73 2.37
C GLN A 125 1.47 -2.99 3.73
N ARG A 126 1.29 -2.12 4.73
CA ARG A 126 1.84 -2.26 6.08
C ARG A 126 0.82 -2.69 7.15
N ILE A 127 -0.41 -3.13 6.80
CA ILE A 127 -1.49 -3.41 7.78
C ILE A 127 -1.09 -4.40 8.89
N GLY A 128 -0.21 -5.35 8.61
CA GLY A 128 0.24 -6.31 9.62
C GLY A 128 1.03 -5.69 10.77
N MET A 129 1.62 -4.50 10.59
CA MET A 129 2.38 -3.81 11.63
C MET A 129 1.51 -3.46 12.85
N GLY A 130 0.20 -3.25 12.64
CA GLY A 130 -0.77 -2.98 13.72
C GLY A 130 -0.96 -4.13 14.71
N LEU A 131 -0.53 -5.35 14.37
CA LEU A 131 -0.54 -6.51 15.28
C LEU A 131 0.80 -6.71 16.00
N THR A 132 1.82 -5.89 15.71
CA THR A 132 3.11 -6.03 16.38
C THR A 132 3.00 -5.49 17.81
N PRO A 133 3.34 -6.28 18.85
CA PRO A 133 3.33 -5.78 20.21
C PRO A 133 4.44 -4.73 20.43
N PRO A 134 4.23 -3.72 21.30
CA PRO A 134 5.21 -2.65 21.53
C PRO A 134 6.63 -3.13 21.87
N ALA A 135 6.76 -4.26 22.58
CA ALA A 135 8.06 -4.85 22.91
C ALA A 135 8.90 -5.30 21.70
N ARG A 136 8.30 -5.37 20.50
CA ARG A 136 8.98 -5.74 19.24
C ARG A 136 9.07 -4.58 18.25
N TRP A 137 8.61 -3.40 18.65
CA TRP A 137 8.79 -2.19 17.88
C TRP A 137 10.25 -1.74 17.88
N PRO A 138 10.74 -1.08 16.82
CA PRO A 138 10.06 -0.80 15.54
C PRO A 138 10.39 -1.86 14.46
N SER A 139 10.80 -3.07 14.85
CA SER A 139 11.29 -4.09 13.89
C SER A 139 10.20 -4.86 13.13
N HIS A 140 8.96 -4.89 13.66
CA HIS A 140 7.79 -5.54 13.04
C HIS A 140 8.02 -6.92 12.40
N PRO A 141 8.62 -7.88 13.12
CA PRO A 141 8.94 -9.19 12.58
C PRO A 141 7.68 -9.99 12.23
N GLY A 142 7.61 -10.44 10.97
CA GLY A 142 6.52 -11.28 10.46
C GLY A 142 5.24 -10.49 10.13
N HIS A 143 5.31 -9.17 10.05
CA HIS A 143 4.18 -8.31 9.71
C HIS A 143 3.61 -8.64 8.32
N GLU A 144 4.40 -9.17 7.39
CA GLU A 144 3.95 -9.55 6.05
C GLU A 144 2.94 -10.71 6.12
N ALA A 145 3.27 -11.77 6.87
CA ALA A 145 2.38 -12.92 7.05
C ALA A 145 1.10 -12.54 7.81
N GLN A 146 1.23 -11.70 8.85
CA GLN A 146 0.11 -11.15 9.60
C GLN A 146 -0.78 -10.27 8.71
N GLY A 147 -0.18 -9.41 7.89
CA GLY A 147 -0.89 -8.55 6.96
C GLY A 147 -1.66 -9.35 5.92
N GLY A 148 -1.07 -10.42 5.37
CA GLY A 148 -1.77 -11.31 4.44
C GLY A 148 -2.98 -11.99 5.08
N ALA A 149 -2.91 -12.36 6.36
CA ALA A 149 -4.05 -12.90 7.09
C ALA A 149 -5.15 -11.84 7.33
N LEU A 150 -4.77 -10.63 7.73
CA LEU A 150 -5.70 -9.51 7.89
C LEU A 150 -6.41 -9.15 6.59
N LEU A 151 -5.70 -9.14 5.47
CA LEU A 151 -6.29 -8.81 4.17
C LEU A 151 -7.39 -9.80 3.77
N ARG A 152 -7.22 -11.10 4.06
CA ARG A 152 -8.25 -12.11 3.81
C ARG A 152 -9.52 -11.83 4.62
N THR A 153 -9.37 -11.59 5.93
CA THR A 153 -10.51 -11.26 6.80
C THR A 153 -11.18 -9.94 6.40
N LEU A 154 -10.40 -8.95 5.96
CA LEU A 154 -10.90 -7.68 5.45
C LEU A 154 -11.76 -7.90 4.19
N ALA A 155 -11.32 -8.74 3.26
CA ALA A 155 -12.03 -9.02 2.02
C ALA A 155 -13.43 -9.61 2.24
N ASP A 156 -13.63 -10.38 3.32
CA ASP A 156 -14.94 -10.91 3.71
C ASP A 156 -15.90 -9.79 4.19
N ARG A 157 -15.35 -8.75 4.85
CA ARG A 157 -16.13 -7.62 5.41
C ARG A 157 -16.37 -6.50 4.40
N ILE A 158 -15.47 -6.32 3.43
CA ILE A 158 -15.48 -5.19 2.50
C ILE A 158 -15.22 -5.73 1.09
N ALA A 159 -16.27 -5.81 0.29
CA ALA A 159 -16.18 -6.35 -1.07
C ALA A 159 -15.49 -5.33 -2.00
N LEU A 160 -14.22 -5.59 -2.33
CA LEU A 160 -13.43 -4.84 -3.30
C LEU A 160 -13.20 -5.65 -4.59
N PRO A 161 -12.87 -4.99 -5.71
CA PRO A 161 -12.43 -5.68 -6.92
C PRO A 161 -11.24 -6.61 -6.66
N ALA A 162 -11.20 -7.75 -7.36
CA ALA A 162 -10.20 -8.79 -7.15
C ALA A 162 -8.77 -8.31 -7.46
N ASP A 163 -8.60 -7.47 -8.49
CA ASP A 163 -7.32 -6.85 -8.85
C ASP A 163 -6.76 -5.97 -7.72
N ALA A 164 -7.62 -5.26 -6.98
CA ALA A 164 -7.22 -4.48 -5.82
C ALA A 164 -6.75 -5.37 -4.66
N LEU A 165 -7.45 -6.47 -4.39
CA LEU A 165 -7.07 -7.43 -3.35
C LEU A 165 -5.78 -8.17 -3.71
N ASP A 166 -5.62 -8.60 -4.96
CA ASP A 166 -4.43 -9.27 -5.47
C ASP A 166 -3.18 -8.37 -5.38
N LEU A 167 -3.31 -7.10 -5.80
CA LEU A 167 -2.20 -6.16 -5.71
C LEU A 167 -1.86 -5.83 -4.25
N ALA A 168 -2.86 -5.69 -3.38
CA ALA A 168 -2.63 -5.49 -1.96
C ALA A 168 -1.89 -6.68 -1.33
N ALA A 169 -2.28 -7.91 -1.66
CA ALA A 169 -1.61 -9.12 -1.18
C ALA A 169 -0.14 -9.15 -1.65
N LEU A 170 0.11 -8.82 -2.91
CA LEU A 170 1.46 -8.74 -3.46
C LEU A 170 2.29 -7.64 -2.79
N ALA A 171 1.72 -6.45 -2.57
CA ALA A 171 2.41 -5.34 -1.92
C ALA A 171 2.77 -5.66 -0.46
N ILE A 172 1.86 -6.28 0.29
CA ILE A 172 2.13 -6.74 1.68
C ILE A 172 3.31 -7.73 1.70
N ALA A 173 3.38 -8.65 0.72
CA ALA A 173 4.41 -9.66 0.68
C ALA A 173 5.77 -9.14 0.19
N GLU A 174 5.78 -8.19 -0.76
CA GLU A 174 6.98 -7.90 -1.55
C GLU A 174 7.47 -6.45 -1.50
N ALA A 175 6.70 -5.47 -1.03
CA ALA A 175 7.12 -4.07 -1.03
C ALA A 175 8.46 -3.89 -0.31
N ASP A 176 8.61 -4.51 0.86
CA ASP A 176 9.82 -4.52 1.65
C ASP A 176 11.02 -5.14 0.91
N CYS A 177 10.80 -6.18 0.10
CA CYS A 177 11.81 -6.76 -0.78
C CYS A 177 12.18 -5.82 -1.94
N VAL A 178 11.22 -5.10 -2.52
CA VAL A 178 11.45 -4.05 -3.51
C VAL A 178 12.36 -2.96 -2.91
N HIS A 179 12.05 -2.47 -1.71
CA HIS A 179 12.87 -1.47 -1.01
C HIS A 179 14.25 -2.01 -0.61
N ARG A 180 14.45 -3.31 -0.39
CA ARG A 180 15.77 -3.89 -0.10
C ARG A 180 16.61 -4.23 -1.34
N THR A 181 16.09 -4.00 -2.55
CA THR A 181 16.78 -4.35 -3.78
C THR A 181 18.03 -3.50 -4.02
N THR A 182 19.15 -4.16 -4.30
CA THR A 182 20.45 -3.58 -4.67
C THR A 182 21.11 -4.40 -5.76
N ASP A 183 22.14 -3.86 -6.44
CA ASP A 183 22.83 -4.54 -7.54
C ASP A 183 23.53 -5.84 -7.12
N ARG A 184 23.80 -6.01 -5.81
CA ARG A 184 24.45 -7.21 -5.24
C ARG A 184 23.47 -8.35 -4.95
N ARG A 185 22.16 -8.13 -5.09
CA ARG A 185 21.10 -9.08 -4.67
C ARG A 185 20.38 -9.73 -5.85
N VAL A 186 21.11 -10.11 -6.89
CA VAL A 186 20.57 -10.61 -8.18
C VAL A 186 19.66 -11.83 -8.03
N ALA A 187 20.01 -12.79 -7.16
CA ALA A 187 19.18 -13.96 -6.88
C ALA A 187 17.86 -13.57 -6.18
N ALA A 188 17.91 -12.62 -5.25
CA ALA A 188 16.71 -12.12 -4.59
C ALA A 188 15.81 -11.34 -5.56
N MET A 189 16.39 -10.61 -6.51
CA MET A 189 15.64 -9.96 -7.59
C MET A 189 14.95 -10.99 -8.48
N ALA A 190 15.66 -12.04 -8.92
CA ALA A 190 15.07 -13.11 -9.72
C ALA A 190 13.89 -13.77 -8.98
N ALA A 191 14.07 -14.12 -7.71
CA ALA A 191 13.04 -14.73 -6.89
C ALA A 191 11.84 -13.79 -6.64
N LEU A 192 12.07 -12.48 -6.48
CA LEU A 192 10.99 -11.49 -6.39
C LEU A 192 10.19 -11.40 -7.69
N LEU A 193 10.87 -11.36 -8.85
CA LEU A 193 10.21 -11.31 -10.16
C LEU A 193 9.38 -12.58 -10.41
N GLU A 194 9.86 -13.74 -9.97
CA GLU A 194 9.13 -15.00 -10.02
C GLU A 194 7.88 -14.99 -9.14
N ARG A 195 8.01 -14.64 -7.85
CA ARG A 195 6.87 -14.57 -6.91
C ARG A 195 5.83 -13.52 -7.32
N ALA A 196 6.26 -12.42 -7.92
CA ALA A 196 5.37 -11.40 -8.47
C ALA A 196 4.72 -11.81 -9.80
N CYS A 197 5.13 -12.95 -10.39
CA CYS A 197 4.77 -13.37 -11.74
C CYS A 197 5.01 -12.25 -12.77
N ALA A 198 6.12 -11.51 -12.64
CA ALA A 198 6.33 -10.26 -13.34
C ALA A 198 6.42 -10.40 -14.87
N ASP A 199 6.68 -11.60 -15.40
CA ASP A 199 6.67 -11.90 -16.83
C ASP A 199 5.24 -12.01 -17.41
N THR A 200 4.35 -12.68 -16.70
CA THR A 200 2.96 -12.94 -17.12
C THR A 200 1.97 -11.90 -16.62
N GLN A 201 2.27 -11.23 -15.50
CA GLN A 201 1.44 -10.23 -14.82
C GLN A 201 2.13 -8.85 -14.85
N SER A 202 2.57 -8.44 -16.05
CA SER A 202 3.38 -7.23 -16.26
C SER A 202 2.75 -5.97 -15.67
N GLU A 203 1.45 -5.77 -15.88
CA GLU A 203 0.74 -4.58 -15.40
C GLU A 203 0.68 -4.55 -13.87
N ARG A 204 0.35 -5.68 -13.22
CA ARG A 204 0.31 -5.78 -11.76
C ARG A 204 1.70 -5.55 -11.16
N PHE A 205 2.76 -6.00 -11.83
CA PHE A 205 4.13 -5.71 -11.40
C PHE A 205 4.47 -4.22 -11.50
N GLU A 206 4.10 -3.54 -12.58
CA GLU A 206 4.28 -2.08 -12.69
C GLU A 206 3.46 -1.32 -11.64
N GLN A 207 2.25 -1.81 -11.33
CA GLN A 207 1.44 -1.27 -10.23
C GLN A 207 2.10 -1.46 -8.87
N LEU A 208 2.74 -2.61 -8.59
CA LEU A 208 3.56 -2.83 -7.39
C LEU A 208 4.71 -1.81 -7.31
N LEU A 209 5.43 -1.60 -8.42
CA LEU A 209 6.50 -0.59 -8.47
C LEU A 209 5.95 0.83 -8.20
N LEU A 210 4.74 1.13 -8.68
CA LEU A 210 4.08 2.42 -8.39
C LEU A 210 3.70 2.55 -6.91
N VAL A 211 3.22 1.48 -6.27
CA VAL A 211 2.98 1.45 -4.80
C VAL A 211 4.27 1.78 -4.05
N CYS A 212 5.36 1.06 -4.32
CA CYS A 212 6.66 1.31 -3.67
C CYS A 212 7.24 2.70 -3.97
N THR A 213 6.98 3.23 -5.18
CA THR A 213 7.36 4.61 -5.53
C THR A 213 6.60 5.63 -4.67
N CYS A 214 5.31 5.39 -4.41
CA CYS A 214 4.52 6.25 -3.54
C CYS A 214 4.92 6.12 -2.06
N ASP A 215 5.24 4.90 -1.59
CA ASP A 215 5.78 4.67 -0.24
C ASP A 215 7.11 5.40 -0.02
N TYR A 216 8.01 5.32 -1.00
CA TYR A 216 9.29 6.03 -0.97
C TYR A 216 9.09 7.55 -0.93
N ALA A 217 8.25 8.08 -1.82
CA ALA A 217 7.98 9.51 -1.91
C ALA A 217 7.20 10.07 -0.70
N ALA A 218 6.63 9.20 0.15
CA ALA A 218 5.95 9.60 1.38
C ALA A 218 6.90 10.00 2.50
N TRP A 219 8.19 9.65 2.40
CA TRP A 219 9.22 10.12 3.31
C TRP A 219 9.54 11.61 3.07
N PRO A 220 9.76 12.41 4.13
CA PRO A 220 10.24 13.79 3.98
C PRO A 220 11.48 13.87 3.08
N GLY A 221 11.56 14.88 2.22
CA GLY A 221 12.68 15.07 1.27
C GLY A 221 12.61 14.21 0.00
N HIS A 222 11.74 13.20 -0.05
CA HIS A 222 11.70 12.23 -1.16
C HIS A 222 10.59 12.50 -2.21
N GLY A 223 9.77 13.53 -2.01
CA GLY A 223 8.57 13.79 -2.81
C GLY A 223 8.80 14.07 -4.31
N GLY A 224 10.02 14.45 -4.70
CA GLY A 224 10.41 14.75 -6.08
C GLY A 224 11.48 13.83 -6.69
N GLY A 225 11.95 12.82 -5.94
CA GLY A 225 13.05 11.95 -6.37
C GLY A 225 12.60 10.80 -7.28
N ASP A 226 13.46 10.42 -8.22
CA ASP A 226 13.31 9.18 -8.98
C ASP A 226 13.48 7.97 -8.05
N TYR A 227 12.50 7.07 -8.02
CA TYR A 227 12.64 5.81 -7.29
C TYR A 227 13.48 4.82 -8.10
N VAL A 228 14.80 4.92 -7.96
CA VAL A 228 15.81 4.16 -8.74
C VAL A 228 15.61 2.65 -8.68
N LYS A 229 15.05 2.13 -7.57
CA LYS A 229 14.79 0.69 -7.39
C LYS A 229 13.74 0.16 -8.36
N ALA A 230 12.72 0.96 -8.71
CA ALA A 230 11.77 0.59 -9.76
C ALA A 230 12.45 0.48 -11.13
N GLN A 231 13.30 1.44 -11.49
CA GLN A 231 14.02 1.39 -12.77
C GLN A 231 14.98 0.19 -12.83
N ARG A 232 15.67 -0.12 -11.73
CA ARG A 232 16.54 -1.30 -11.60
C ARG A 232 15.75 -2.60 -11.79
N LEU A 233 14.58 -2.72 -11.16
CA LEU A 233 13.73 -3.90 -11.29
C LEU A 233 13.14 -4.07 -12.70
N ARG A 234 12.80 -2.97 -13.39
CA ARG A 234 12.40 -3.02 -14.81
C ARG A 234 13.53 -3.55 -15.71
N ARG A 235 14.77 -3.08 -15.49
CA ARG A 235 15.96 -3.59 -16.20
C ARG A 235 16.17 -5.08 -15.93
N ALA A 236 16.06 -5.48 -14.66
CA ALA A 236 16.15 -6.89 -14.28
C ALA A 236 15.04 -7.74 -14.91
N LEU A 237 13.80 -7.24 -14.99
CA LEU A 237 12.71 -7.95 -15.66
C LEU A 237 12.98 -8.15 -17.15
N ALA A 238 13.55 -7.15 -17.84
CA ALA A 238 13.94 -7.29 -19.24
C ALA A 238 15.00 -8.40 -19.42
N ALA A 239 16.00 -8.46 -18.53
CA ALA A 239 17.00 -9.53 -18.53
C ALA A 239 16.43 -10.89 -18.13
N TYR A 240 15.49 -10.93 -17.18
CA TYR A 240 14.80 -12.13 -16.73
C TYR A 240 13.97 -12.77 -17.86
N ARG A 241 13.41 -11.95 -18.75
CA ARG A 241 12.62 -12.38 -19.92
C ARG A 241 13.47 -12.86 -21.09
N SER A 242 14.73 -12.46 -21.19
CA SER A 242 15.60 -12.87 -22.30
C SER A 242 16.13 -14.30 -22.17
N VAL A 243 15.96 -14.91 -20.98
CA VAL A 243 16.38 -16.29 -20.72
C VAL A 243 15.31 -17.28 -21.19
N GLN A 244 15.65 -18.08 -22.20
CA GLN A 244 14.83 -19.19 -22.66
C GLN A 244 14.62 -20.21 -21.53
N ARG A 245 13.43 -20.81 -21.47
CA ARG A 245 13.09 -21.81 -20.45
C ARG A 245 13.86 -23.11 -20.69
N PRO A 246 14.80 -23.51 -19.80
CA PRO A 246 15.46 -24.80 -19.87
C PRO A 246 14.52 -25.92 -19.41
N ALA A 247 14.94 -27.17 -19.59
CA ALA A 247 14.15 -28.35 -19.20
C ALA A 247 13.99 -28.49 -17.66
N ASP A 248 14.94 -27.98 -16.87
CA ASP A 248 14.91 -27.99 -15.41
C ASP A 248 14.47 -26.62 -14.84
N PRO A 249 13.38 -26.55 -14.05
CA PRO A 249 12.95 -25.33 -13.38
C PRO A 249 14.00 -24.68 -12.46
N ALA A 250 14.81 -25.48 -11.74
CA ALA A 250 15.82 -24.93 -10.83
C ALA A 250 16.95 -24.23 -11.60
N ALA A 251 17.45 -24.87 -12.66
CA ALA A 251 18.40 -24.26 -13.58
C ALA A 251 17.87 -22.97 -14.26
N TRP A 252 16.54 -22.81 -14.38
CA TRP A 252 15.94 -21.62 -14.98
C TRP A 252 16.10 -20.37 -14.11
N LEU A 253 15.88 -20.49 -12.80
CA LEU A 253 15.99 -19.35 -11.88
C LEU A 253 17.45 -18.87 -11.76
N ASP A 254 18.40 -19.80 -11.71
CA ASP A 254 19.84 -19.48 -11.69
C ASP A 254 20.30 -18.81 -12.99
N ALA A 255 19.81 -19.29 -14.14
CA ALA A 255 20.09 -18.67 -15.43
C ALA A 255 19.51 -17.24 -15.50
N ARG A 256 18.29 -17.03 -14.97
CA ARG A 256 17.64 -15.71 -14.84
C ARG A 256 18.42 -14.78 -13.92
N ALA A 257 18.86 -15.24 -12.76
CA ALA A 257 19.71 -14.47 -11.85
C ALA A 257 21.04 -14.06 -12.52
N SER A 258 21.66 -14.98 -13.26
CA SER A 258 22.88 -14.70 -14.03
C SER A 258 22.68 -13.66 -15.13
N ALA A 259 21.53 -13.68 -15.82
CA ALA A 259 21.18 -12.67 -16.80
C ALA A 259 20.96 -11.29 -16.17
N ILE A 260 20.26 -11.23 -15.03
CA ILE A 260 20.08 -10.01 -14.25
C ILE A 260 21.43 -9.43 -13.85
N ALA A 261 22.35 -10.25 -13.32
CA ALA A 261 23.68 -9.81 -12.90
C ALA A 261 24.44 -9.07 -14.00
N ARG A 262 24.42 -9.60 -15.24
CA ARG A 262 25.05 -8.93 -16.40
C ARG A 262 24.39 -7.60 -16.75
N SER A 263 23.09 -7.45 -16.52
CA SER A 263 22.33 -6.23 -16.85
C SER A 263 22.46 -5.11 -15.82
N VAL A 264 22.63 -5.46 -14.54
CA VAL A 264 22.73 -4.48 -13.44
C VAL A 264 24.17 -4.10 -13.10
N ALA A 265 25.16 -4.89 -13.55
CA ALA A 265 26.58 -4.65 -13.27
C ALA A 265 27.29 -3.69 -14.25
N ASP A 266 26.60 -3.02 -15.20
CA ASP A 266 27.25 -2.08 -16.12
C ASP A 266 27.87 -0.88 -15.34
N PRO A 267 29.22 -0.76 -15.28
CA PRO A 267 29.90 0.24 -14.45
C PRO A 267 29.71 1.68 -14.93
N ARG A 268 29.20 1.90 -16.15
CA ARG A 268 29.06 3.24 -16.73
C ARG A 268 27.92 4.06 -16.13
N ARG A 269 27.15 3.48 -15.20
CA ARG A 269 25.90 4.07 -14.68
C ARG A 269 25.66 3.73 -13.21
N HIS A 270 26.71 3.78 -12.38
CA HIS A 270 26.54 3.75 -10.93
C HIS A 270 25.75 4.99 -10.51
N ASP A 271 24.50 4.77 -10.13
CA ASP A 271 23.68 5.75 -9.43
C ASP A 271 24.41 6.08 -8.12
N ALA A 272 24.81 7.35 -7.98
CA ALA A 272 25.13 7.92 -6.68
C ALA A 272 23.87 7.79 -5.82
N GLY A 273 23.91 6.82 -4.90
CA GLY A 273 22.87 6.61 -3.89
C GLY A 273 22.95 7.67 -2.80
#